data_AF-A0A836GJQ6-F1
#
_entry.id   AF-A0A836GJQ6-F1
#
_cell.length_a   1.000
_cell.length_b   1.000
_cell.length_c   1.000
_cell.angle_alpha   90.00
_cell.angle_beta   90.00
_cell.angle_gamma   90.00
#
_symmetry.space_group_name_H-M   'P 1'
#
loop_
_entity.id
_entity.type
_entity.pdbx_description
1 polymer ?
#
loop_
_entity_poly.entity_id
_entity_poly.type
_entity_poly.pdbx_seq_one_letter_code
_entity_poly.pdbx_strand_id
1 'polypeptide(L)'
;MFKQIFRSVGLYNLNQILPDTSQKAATIYLSIVQHRDTRTFSTITSMRKWDLYSAVCLERHPIIIQSMGEMELKFYNMLKKIEYETSLKSDHELKREKEERKKSSSKEDTIETLIQTAQEFEDSSQEELNNFKFAPTITKFDEQNVTSTLKRKLNKNLLLLVQQKVGNSHYWIPPQGIRKEGETMRQTAERVLRDACGANIKVKFYGNAPIGFYKYKYPKKICEQGSYGAKIFYFLAKYIDGDITNNVKYQWLDNEELEKMLPNEVQKSVSQFMLFI
;
A
#
# COMPACT_ATOMS: atom_id res chain seq x y z
N MET A 1 -52.66 -5.25 8.65
CA MET A 1 -53.24 -5.69 7.38
C MET A 1 -52.16 -6.43 6.60
N PHE A 2 -52.39 -7.70 6.27
CA PHE A 2 -51.42 -8.64 5.71
C PHE A 2 -51.96 -9.23 4.39
N LYS A 3 -51.02 -9.68 3.54
CA LYS A 3 -51.12 -10.55 2.34
C LYS A 3 -51.44 -9.83 1.01
N GLN A 4 -50.45 -9.75 0.10
CA GLN A 4 -50.02 -10.73 -0.93
C GLN A 4 -50.93 -10.74 -2.16
N ILE A 5 -50.35 -10.62 -3.36
CA ILE A 5 -50.54 -11.51 -4.53
C ILE A 5 -49.63 -11.07 -5.69
N PHE A 6 -48.92 -12.04 -6.26
CA PHE A 6 -48.08 -12.03 -7.46
C PHE A 6 -48.88 -11.68 -8.73
N ARG A 7 -48.25 -10.98 -9.69
CA ARG A 7 -48.74 -10.88 -11.09
C ARG A 7 -47.71 -11.44 -12.07
N SER A 8 -48.21 -12.31 -12.94
CA SER A 8 -47.57 -12.91 -14.11
C SER A 8 -47.50 -11.96 -15.30
N VAL A 9 -46.42 -12.02 -16.07
CA VAL A 9 -46.25 -11.48 -17.44
C VAL A 9 -45.77 -12.68 -18.26
N GLY A 10 -46.23 -13.04 -19.47
CA GLY A 10 -47.06 -12.40 -20.48
C GLY A 10 -46.58 -13.04 -21.79
N LEU A 11 -47.35 -14.00 -22.31
CA LEU A 11 -47.08 -14.70 -23.57
C LEU A 11 -47.52 -13.83 -24.74
N TYR A 12 -46.65 -13.65 -25.75
CA TYR A 12 -47.04 -13.16 -27.07
C TYR A 12 -46.58 -14.16 -28.13
N ASN A 13 -47.57 -14.76 -28.79
CA ASN A 13 -47.45 -15.59 -29.98
C ASN A 13 -47.18 -14.71 -31.21
N LEU A 14 -46.34 -15.20 -32.12
CA LEU A 14 -46.21 -14.70 -33.48
C LEU A 14 -46.40 -15.90 -34.43
N ASN A 15 -47.38 -15.82 -35.32
CA ASN A 15 -47.60 -16.79 -36.40
C ASN A 15 -47.81 -16.05 -37.72
N GLN A 16 -47.49 -16.76 -38.82
CA GLN A 16 -47.70 -16.50 -40.27
C GLN A 16 -46.44 -15.98 -41.00
N ILE A 17 -45.86 -16.58 -42.08
CA ILE A 17 -46.30 -17.54 -43.12
C ILE A 17 -45.07 -18.32 -43.75
N LEU A 18 -45.35 -19.55 -44.24
CA LEU A 18 -44.62 -20.59 -45.03
C LEU A 18 -43.74 -20.14 -46.26
N PRO A 19 -43.05 -21.01 -47.06
CA PRO A 19 -42.76 -22.47 -46.95
C PRO A 19 -41.35 -22.97 -47.42
N ASP A 20 -41.10 -24.25 -47.15
CA ASP A 20 -40.60 -25.28 -48.10
C ASP A 20 -39.21 -25.94 -47.91
N THR A 21 -39.28 -27.26 -48.05
CA THR A 21 -38.25 -28.28 -48.36
C THR A 21 -37.43 -28.98 -47.26
N SER A 22 -37.71 -30.29 -47.22
CA SER A 22 -36.79 -31.42 -47.06
C SER A 22 -36.51 -31.99 -45.66
N GLN A 23 -37.28 -33.04 -45.38
CA GLN A 23 -37.01 -34.08 -44.39
C GLN A 23 -35.58 -34.65 -44.55
N LYS A 24 -34.86 -34.82 -43.44
CA LYS A 24 -33.96 -35.96 -43.20
C LYS A 24 -33.65 -36.11 -41.71
N ALA A 25 -33.76 -37.35 -41.26
CA ALA A 25 -33.84 -37.77 -39.87
C ALA A 25 -32.59 -37.47 -39.04
N ALA A 26 -32.83 -37.19 -37.76
CA ALA A 26 -31.82 -37.14 -36.73
C ALA A 26 -31.31 -38.56 -36.40
N THR A 27 -29.99 -38.73 -36.34
CA THR A 27 -29.37 -39.80 -35.55
C THR A 27 -28.34 -39.13 -34.65
N ILE A 28 -28.66 -39.15 -33.35
CA ILE A 28 -27.83 -38.63 -32.27
C ILE A 28 -26.65 -39.59 -32.10
N TYR A 29 -25.43 -39.12 -32.37
CA TYR A 29 -24.22 -39.74 -31.86
C TYR A 29 -23.59 -38.82 -30.83
N LEU A 30 -23.52 -39.31 -29.59
CA LEU A 30 -22.89 -38.67 -28.45
C LEU A 30 -21.37 -38.66 -28.69
N SER A 31 -20.80 -37.51 -29.05
CA SER A 31 -19.34 -37.37 -29.17
C SER A 31 -18.72 -37.16 -27.79
N ILE A 32 -17.92 -38.14 -27.39
CA ILE A 32 -17.07 -38.13 -26.20
C ILE A 32 -16.12 -36.93 -26.29
N VAL A 33 -16.19 -36.02 -25.32
CA VAL A 33 -15.26 -34.91 -25.16
C VAL A 33 -13.91 -35.49 -24.77
N GLN A 34 -13.04 -35.72 -25.75
CA GLN A 34 -11.61 -35.93 -25.50
C GLN A 34 -11.01 -34.58 -25.11
N HIS A 35 -10.59 -34.47 -23.85
CA HIS A 35 -9.72 -33.40 -23.37
C HIS A 35 -8.44 -33.42 -24.23
N ARG A 36 -8.34 -32.49 -25.19
CA ARG A 36 -7.07 -32.21 -25.85
C ARG A 36 -6.25 -31.37 -24.89
N ASP A 37 -5.28 -32.01 -24.25
CA ASP A 37 -4.16 -31.30 -23.63
C ASP A 37 -3.48 -30.46 -24.72
N THR A 38 -3.77 -29.16 -24.73
CA THR A 38 -2.98 -28.18 -25.48
C THR A 38 -1.66 -27.96 -24.74
N ARG A 39 -0.78 -28.96 -24.79
CA ARG A 39 0.65 -28.74 -24.59
C ARG A 39 1.16 -28.00 -25.81
N THR A 40 1.10 -26.68 -25.77
CA THR A 40 1.77 -25.80 -26.72
C THR A 40 3.27 -26.01 -26.56
N PHE A 41 3.84 -26.90 -27.37
CA PHE A 41 5.28 -26.99 -27.55
C PHE A 41 5.73 -25.71 -28.24
N SER A 42 6.39 -24.83 -27.50
CA SER A 42 7.04 -23.66 -28.06
C SER A 42 8.16 -24.12 -28.99
N THR A 43 8.09 -23.71 -30.26
CA THR A 43 9.16 -23.79 -31.24
C THR A 43 10.45 -23.22 -30.65
N ILE A 44 11.56 -23.97 -30.76
CA ILE A 44 12.90 -23.56 -30.33
C ILE A 44 13.31 -22.36 -31.18
N THR A 45 12.96 -21.17 -30.72
CA THR A 45 13.53 -19.90 -31.16
C THR A 45 14.91 -19.84 -30.53
N SER A 46 15.95 -19.45 -31.27
CA SER A 46 17.32 -19.29 -30.73
C SER A 46 17.26 -18.64 -29.34
N MET A 47 17.50 -19.44 -28.29
CA MET A 47 17.22 -19.03 -26.91
C MET A 47 18.26 -18.01 -26.49
N ARG A 48 18.02 -16.75 -26.84
CA ARG A 48 18.82 -15.61 -26.40
C ARG A 48 18.82 -15.62 -24.89
N LYS A 49 19.99 -15.81 -24.29
CA LYS A 49 20.16 -15.85 -22.83
C LYS A 49 19.79 -14.49 -22.24
N TRP A 50 18.85 -14.48 -21.29
CA TRP A 50 18.47 -13.29 -20.53
C TRP A 50 18.96 -13.46 -19.11
N ASP A 51 19.62 -12.44 -18.58
CA ASP A 51 20.01 -12.44 -17.18
C ASP A 51 18.81 -12.06 -16.32
N LEU A 52 18.52 -12.91 -15.33
CA LEU A 52 17.41 -12.72 -14.42
C LEU A 52 17.92 -11.97 -13.19
N TYR A 53 17.36 -10.79 -12.96
CA TYR A 53 17.65 -9.96 -11.80
C TYR A 53 16.46 -9.92 -10.87
N SER A 54 16.73 -9.94 -9.57
CA SER A 54 15.74 -9.67 -8.53
C SER A 54 16.05 -8.31 -7.92
N ALA A 55 15.06 -7.43 -7.88
CA ALA A 55 15.13 -6.12 -7.25
C ALA A 55 14.15 -6.05 -6.08
N VAL A 56 14.51 -5.31 -5.03
CA VAL A 56 13.66 -5.14 -3.85
C VAL A 56 13.26 -3.68 -3.69
N CYS A 57 11.96 -3.44 -3.74
CA CYS A 57 11.34 -2.18 -3.35
C CYS A 57 11.05 -2.24 -1.86
N LEU A 58 11.99 -1.74 -1.04
CA LEU A 58 11.81 -1.68 0.41
C LEU A 58 11.13 -0.37 0.81
N GLU A 59 9.91 -0.46 1.32
CA GLU A 59 9.12 0.69 1.74
C GLU A 59 9.06 0.83 3.27
N ARG A 60 9.16 2.07 3.74
CA ARG A 60 8.89 2.47 5.11
C ARG A 60 7.50 3.13 5.16
N HIS A 61 6.61 2.54 5.95
CA HIS A 61 5.21 2.98 6.10
C HIS A 61 5.08 4.27 6.91
N PRO A 62 3.96 5.01 6.79
CA PRO A 62 3.71 6.20 7.56
C PRO A 62 3.71 5.85 9.04
N ILE A 63 4.36 6.68 9.86
CA ILE A 63 4.30 6.57 11.32
C ILE A 63 3.21 7.49 11.87
N ILE A 64 3.02 8.65 11.22
CA ILE A 64 1.96 9.59 11.55
C ILE A 64 0.93 9.63 10.43
N ILE A 65 -0.29 10.03 10.77
CA ILE A 65 -1.35 10.28 9.79
C ILE A 65 -1.02 11.48 8.92
N GLN A 66 -1.59 11.52 7.72
CA GLN A 66 -1.50 12.69 6.85
C GLN A 66 -2.29 13.86 7.45
N SER A 67 -1.81 15.08 7.22
CA SER A 67 -2.52 16.29 7.63
C SER A 67 -3.77 16.47 6.78
N MET A 68 -4.90 16.78 7.42
CA MET A 68 -6.15 17.04 6.72
C MET A 68 -6.04 18.28 5.84
N GLY A 69 -6.56 18.19 4.62
CA GLY A 69 -6.74 19.34 3.74
C GLY A 69 -7.84 20.29 4.25
N GLU A 70 -7.93 21.50 3.66
CA GLU A 70 -8.93 22.49 4.08
C GLU A 70 -10.38 22.01 3.93
N MET A 71 -10.66 21.30 2.83
CA MET A 71 -12.00 20.75 2.56
C MET A 71 -12.34 19.63 3.53
N GLU A 72 -11.38 18.75 3.82
CA GLU A 72 -11.53 17.67 4.79
C GLU A 72 -11.78 18.23 6.19
N LEU A 73 -11.06 19.29 6.58
CA LEU A 73 -11.26 19.96 7.86
C LEU A 73 -12.66 20.59 7.96
N LYS A 74 -13.14 21.25 6.89
CA LYS A 74 -14.51 21.79 6.84
C LYS A 74 -15.55 20.69 6.97
N PHE A 75 -15.36 19.59 6.25
CA PHE A 75 -16.26 18.43 6.30
C PHE A 75 -16.24 17.75 7.67
N TYR A 76 -15.07 17.54 8.26
CA TYR A 76 -14.89 17.02 9.61
C TYR A 76 -15.63 17.88 10.64
N ASN A 77 -15.48 19.20 10.58
CA ASN A 77 -16.19 20.12 11.47
C ASN A 77 -17.70 20.08 11.29
N MET A 78 -18.18 19.91 10.05
CA MET A 78 -19.60 19.72 9.77
C MET A 78 -20.12 18.41 10.37
N LEU A 79 -19.40 17.29 10.16
CA LEU A 79 -19.76 15.99 10.74
C LEU A 79 -19.78 16.05 12.27
N LYS A 80 -18.79 16.69 12.89
CA LYS A 80 -18.73 16.87 14.35
C LYS A 80 -19.93 17.65 14.89
N LYS A 81 -20.43 18.65 14.15
CA LYS A 81 -21.65 19.40 14.53
C LYS A 81 -22.89 18.53 14.42
N ILE A 82 -23.04 17.80 13.31
CA ILE A 82 -24.16 16.88 13.11
C ILE A 82 -24.16 15.82 14.21
N GLU A 83 -22.99 15.23 14.53
CA GLU A 83 -22.84 14.27 15.62
C GLU A 83 -23.29 14.88 16.94
N TYR A 84 -22.83 16.09 17.28
CA TYR A 84 -23.24 16.78 18.50
C TYR A 84 -24.76 17.04 18.56
N GLU A 85 -25.36 17.55 17.48
CA GLU A 85 -26.79 17.88 17.40
C GLU A 85 -27.70 16.64 17.43
N THR A 86 -27.22 15.52 16.88
CA THR A 86 -27.97 14.26 16.83
C THR A 86 -27.69 13.34 18.02
N SER A 87 -26.65 13.64 18.80
CA SER A 87 -26.27 12.84 19.97
C SER A 87 -27.21 13.08 21.15
N LEU A 88 -27.36 12.04 21.97
CA LEU A 88 -27.92 12.17 23.32
C LEU A 88 -26.85 12.69 24.27
N LYS A 89 -27.29 13.30 25.37
CA LYS A 89 -26.39 13.76 26.42
C LYS A 89 -25.58 12.60 26.99
N SER A 90 -24.28 12.79 27.05
CA SER A 90 -23.35 11.87 27.71
C SER A 90 -23.52 11.89 29.24
N ASP A 91 -23.03 10.84 29.91
CA ASP A 91 -23.07 10.78 31.38
C ASP A 91 -22.35 11.95 32.05
N HIS A 92 -21.28 12.46 31.42
CA HIS A 92 -20.54 13.63 31.90
C HIS A 92 -21.38 14.91 31.83
N GLU A 93 -22.10 15.14 30.72
CA GLU A 93 -23.00 16.28 30.58
C GLU A 93 -24.18 16.22 31.55
N LEU A 94 -24.76 15.03 31.74
CA LEU A 94 -25.82 14.80 32.72
C LEU A 94 -25.32 15.02 34.16
N LYS A 95 -24.08 14.63 34.48
CA LYS A 95 -23.45 14.90 35.78
C LYS A 95 -23.30 16.41 36.01
N ARG A 96 -22.78 17.14 35.01
CA ARG A 96 -22.63 18.61 35.08
C ARG A 96 -23.96 19.32 35.32
N GLU A 97 -25.03 18.94 34.60
CA GLU A 97 -26.37 19.53 34.81
C GLU A 97 -26.95 19.24 36.21
N LYS A 98 -26.73 18.03 36.74
CA LYS A 98 -27.18 17.68 38.09
C LYS A 98 -26.44 18.49 39.15
N GLU A 99 -25.13 18.68 39.00
CA GLU A 99 -24.30 19.50 39.90
C GLU A 99 -24.73 20.98 39.88
N GLU A 100 -24.97 21.56 38.70
CA GLU A 100 -25.47 22.92 38.55
C GLU A 100 -26.86 23.12 39.18
N ARG A 101 -27.79 22.18 38.98
CA ARG A 101 -29.13 22.21 39.59
C ARG A 101 -29.08 22.10 41.11
N LYS A 102 -28.20 21.24 41.65
CA LYS A 102 -27.98 21.13 43.11
C LYS A 102 -27.41 22.43 43.68
N LYS A 103 -26.45 23.04 42.98
CA LYS A 103 -25.82 24.32 43.38
C LYS A 103 -26.81 25.50 43.40
N SER A 104 -27.80 25.53 42.50
CA SER A 104 -28.82 26.58 42.47
C SER A 104 -29.96 26.38 43.48
N SER A 105 -30.20 25.15 43.95
CA SER A 105 -31.38 24.80 44.74
C SER A 105 -31.13 24.66 46.25
N SER A 106 -29.88 24.53 46.73
CA SER A 106 -29.58 24.30 48.15
C SER A 106 -28.27 24.96 48.60
N LYS A 107 -28.32 25.78 49.66
CA LYS A 107 -27.16 26.30 50.40
C LYS A 107 -26.81 25.50 51.66
N GLU A 108 -27.56 24.45 52.00
CA GLU A 108 -27.31 23.68 53.24
C GLU A 108 -27.28 22.17 52.97
N ASP A 109 -26.11 21.61 53.31
CA ASP A 109 -25.89 20.31 53.95
C ASP A 109 -26.57 19.07 53.38
N THR A 110 -26.00 18.53 52.30
CA THR A 110 -25.83 17.08 52.20
C THR A 110 -24.55 16.79 51.45
N ILE A 111 -23.48 16.60 52.23
CA ILE A 111 -22.16 16.20 51.81
C ILE A 111 -22.24 14.72 51.38
N GLU A 112 -22.89 14.43 50.25
CA GLU A 112 -22.48 13.27 49.47
C GLU A 112 -21.16 13.67 48.82
N THR A 113 -20.09 13.09 49.33
CA THR A 113 -18.70 13.33 48.94
C THR A 113 -18.50 12.94 47.48
N LEU A 114 -18.88 13.83 46.55
CA LEU A 114 -18.39 13.78 45.18
C LEU A 114 -16.89 14.05 45.29
N ILE A 115 -16.10 12.99 45.20
CA ILE A 115 -14.64 13.01 45.34
C ILE A 115 -13.99 13.97 44.31
N GLN A 116 -14.69 14.28 43.21
CA GLN A 116 -14.30 15.29 42.21
C GLN A 116 -15.53 15.85 41.47
N THR A 117 -15.69 17.16 41.49
CA THR A 117 -16.70 17.90 40.71
C THR A 117 -16.43 17.74 39.21
N ALA A 118 -17.46 17.77 38.34
CA ALA A 118 -17.24 17.68 36.88
C ALA A 118 -16.26 18.75 36.37
N GLN A 119 -16.31 19.96 36.93
CA GLN A 119 -15.39 21.05 36.62
C GLN A 119 -13.95 20.74 37.04
N GLU A 120 -13.75 20.24 38.27
CA GLU A 120 -12.41 19.88 38.78
C GLU A 120 -11.76 18.77 37.93
N PHE A 121 -12.57 17.89 37.34
CA PHE A 121 -12.10 16.88 36.40
C PHE A 121 -11.66 17.48 35.06
N GLU A 122 -12.44 18.40 34.49
CA GLU A 122 -12.08 19.12 33.27
C GLU A 122 -10.80 19.95 33.47
N ASP A 123 -10.69 20.66 34.60
CA ASP A 123 -9.53 21.48 34.94
C ASP A 123 -8.27 20.62 35.12
N SER A 124 -8.36 19.51 35.86
CA SER A 124 -7.27 18.55 36.03
C SER A 124 -6.84 17.93 34.70
N SER A 125 -7.79 17.56 33.84
CA SER A 125 -7.49 17.00 32.52
C SER A 125 -6.80 18.03 31.62
N GLN A 126 -7.21 19.29 31.71
CA GLN A 126 -6.61 20.39 30.95
C GLN A 126 -5.19 20.70 31.46
N GLU A 127 -4.94 20.62 32.77
CA GLU A 127 -3.61 20.76 33.34
C GLU A 127 -2.67 19.65 32.87
N GLU A 128 -3.12 18.39 32.89
CA GLU A 128 -2.35 17.26 32.34
C GLU A 128 -2.03 17.44 30.85
N LEU A 129 -3.01 17.87 30.06
CA LEU A 129 -2.82 18.16 28.63
C LEU A 129 -1.77 19.25 28.41
N ASN A 130 -1.82 20.33 29.20
CA ASN A 130 -0.87 21.45 29.09
C ASN A 130 0.55 21.06 29.53
N ASN A 131 0.66 20.16 30.51
CA ASN A 131 1.95 19.65 30.99
C ASN A 131 2.59 18.66 30.00
N PHE A 132 1.78 17.95 29.21
CA PHE A 132 2.27 16.98 28.23
C PHE A 132 2.83 17.66 26.97
N LYS A 133 4.13 17.48 26.71
CA LYS A 133 4.80 18.00 25.51
C LYS A 133 4.74 16.98 24.37
N PHE A 134 3.93 17.27 23.36
CA PHE A 134 3.85 16.46 22.15
C PHE A 134 5.16 16.47 21.36
N ALA A 135 5.50 15.33 20.77
CA ALA A 135 6.62 15.24 19.84
C ALA A 135 6.27 16.00 18.53
N PRO A 136 7.23 16.71 17.93
CA PRO A 136 6.97 17.45 16.70
C PRO A 136 6.71 16.48 15.54
N THR A 137 5.71 16.81 14.72
CA THR A 137 5.37 16.03 13.52
C THR A 137 6.38 16.24 12.39
N ILE A 138 6.96 17.45 12.31
CA ILE A 138 8.05 17.80 11.41
C ILE A 138 9.37 17.62 12.16
N THR A 139 10.27 16.83 11.59
CA THR A 139 11.55 16.52 12.22
C THR A 139 12.65 17.46 11.73
N LYS A 140 13.74 17.58 12.50
CA LYS A 140 14.95 18.33 12.09
C LYS A 140 15.53 17.83 10.74
N PHE A 141 15.30 16.56 10.41
CA PHE A 141 15.76 15.97 9.15
C PHE A 141 14.93 16.39 7.95
N ASP A 142 13.67 16.79 8.17
CA ASP A 142 12.81 17.36 7.14
C ASP A 142 13.28 18.76 6.76
N GLU A 143 13.61 19.58 7.76
CA GLU A 143 14.15 20.94 7.55
C GLU A 143 15.50 20.91 6.81
N GLN A 144 16.36 19.96 7.16
CA GLN A 144 17.68 19.80 6.55
C GLN A 144 17.67 18.98 5.25
N ASN A 145 16.52 18.43 4.85
CA ASN A 145 16.37 17.52 3.70
C ASN A 145 17.40 16.38 3.65
N VAL A 146 17.73 15.80 4.82
CA VAL A 146 18.71 14.70 4.91
C VAL A 146 18.05 13.38 4.49
N THR A 147 18.43 12.86 3.32
CA THR A 147 17.81 11.65 2.74
C THR A 147 18.36 10.32 3.30
N SER A 148 19.43 10.35 4.09
CA SER A 148 20.03 9.14 4.69
C SER A 148 19.33 8.64 5.95
N THR A 149 18.27 9.33 6.42
CA THR A 149 17.62 9.05 7.71
C THR A 149 16.16 8.61 7.52
N LEU A 150 15.75 7.59 8.28
CA LEU A 150 14.37 7.08 8.33
C LEU A 150 13.38 8.00 9.07
N LYS A 151 13.91 8.83 9.98
CA LYS A 151 13.14 9.76 10.82
C LYS A 151 12.78 11.06 10.09
N ARG A 152 12.53 10.99 8.77
CA ARG A 152 12.07 12.11 7.95
C ARG A 152 10.73 11.75 7.32
N LYS A 153 9.92 12.73 6.93
CA LYS A 153 8.63 12.61 6.22
C LYS A 153 7.77 11.50 6.83
N LEU A 154 7.54 11.59 8.14
CA LEU A 154 6.88 10.53 8.92
C LEU A 154 5.48 10.20 8.38
N ASN A 155 4.81 11.15 7.73
CA ASN A 155 3.48 11.03 7.13
C ASN A 155 3.43 10.35 5.75
N LYS A 156 4.56 10.21 5.05
CA LYS A 156 4.61 9.67 3.68
C LYS A 156 5.33 8.32 3.62
N ASN A 157 5.00 7.48 2.64
CA ASN A 157 5.80 6.30 2.35
C ASN A 157 7.16 6.68 1.77
N LEU A 158 8.23 6.05 2.27
CA LEU A 158 9.58 6.24 1.76
C LEU A 158 10.11 4.95 1.15
N LEU A 159 10.76 5.06 -0.01
CA LEU A 159 11.39 3.94 -0.70
C LEU A 159 12.92 4.00 -0.54
N LEU A 160 13.54 2.86 -0.27
CA LEU A 160 14.99 2.74 -0.22
C LEU A 160 15.59 2.69 -1.62
N LEU A 161 16.50 3.61 -1.92
CA LEU A 161 17.44 3.53 -3.04
C LEU A 161 18.87 3.33 -2.54
N VAL A 162 19.64 2.59 -3.32
CA VAL A 162 21.07 2.38 -3.08
C VAL A 162 21.86 2.78 -4.32
N GLN A 163 23.05 3.32 -4.11
CA GLN A 163 23.94 3.61 -5.23
C GLN A 163 24.59 2.32 -5.71
N GLN A 164 24.22 1.87 -6.92
CA GLN A 164 24.80 0.69 -7.55
C GLN A 164 25.53 1.04 -8.83
N LYS A 165 26.65 0.35 -9.06
CA LYS A 165 27.41 0.45 -10.30
C LYS A 165 26.77 -0.45 -11.36
N VAL A 166 26.21 0.14 -12.41
CA VAL A 166 25.69 -0.58 -13.58
C VAL A 166 26.57 -0.22 -14.78
N GLY A 167 27.38 -1.18 -15.22
CA GLY A 167 28.42 -0.92 -16.22
C GLY A 167 29.51 0.00 -15.66
N ASN A 168 29.73 1.15 -16.31
CA ASN A 168 30.74 2.12 -15.90
C ASN A 168 30.19 3.27 -15.05
N SER A 169 28.87 3.38 -14.93
CA SER A 169 28.20 4.50 -14.25
C SER A 169 27.53 4.04 -12.95
N HIS A 170 27.42 4.96 -12.00
CA HIS A 170 26.68 4.75 -10.76
C HIS A 170 25.27 5.30 -10.91
N TYR A 171 24.27 4.48 -10.60
CA TYR A 171 22.86 4.87 -10.63
C TYR A 171 22.23 4.66 -9.26
N TRP A 172 21.27 5.53 -8.93
CA TRP A 172 20.39 5.35 -7.79
C TRP A 172 19.24 4.46 -8.22
N ILE A 173 19.21 3.24 -7.71
CA ILE A 173 18.18 2.26 -8.04
C ILE A 173 17.82 1.43 -6.79
N PRO A 174 16.64 0.79 -6.78
CA PRO A 174 16.32 -0.16 -5.73
C PRO A 174 17.39 -1.26 -5.67
N PRO A 175 17.69 -1.81 -4.48
CA PRO A 175 18.65 -2.90 -4.35
C PRO A 175 18.31 -4.05 -5.32
N GLN A 176 19.17 -4.27 -6.31
CA GLN A 176 19.02 -5.34 -7.29
C GLN A 176 20.26 -6.21 -7.39
N GLY A 177 20.08 -7.46 -7.82
CA GLY A 177 21.17 -8.39 -8.09
C GLY A 177 20.74 -9.59 -8.92
N ILE A 178 21.74 -10.27 -9.49
CA ILE A 178 21.53 -11.42 -10.39
C ILE A 178 21.10 -12.66 -9.61
N ARG A 179 20.15 -13.41 -10.19
CA ARG A 179 19.73 -14.73 -9.68
C ARG A 179 20.86 -15.74 -9.87
N LYS A 180 21.15 -16.52 -8.83
CA LYS A 180 22.05 -17.67 -8.90
C LYS A 180 21.25 -18.96 -9.12
N GLU A 181 21.89 -19.96 -9.71
CA GLU A 181 21.23 -21.27 -9.87
C GLU A 181 20.99 -21.94 -8.51
N GLY A 182 19.83 -22.56 -8.34
CA GLY A 182 19.39 -23.16 -7.08
C GLY A 182 18.62 -22.23 -6.12
N GLU A 183 18.53 -20.93 -6.41
CA GLU A 183 17.74 -19.97 -5.62
C GLU A 183 16.45 -19.55 -6.36
N THR A 184 15.37 -19.35 -5.60
CA THR A 184 14.15 -18.68 -6.11
C THR A 184 14.39 -17.17 -6.29
N MET A 185 13.57 -16.51 -7.11
CA MET A 185 13.65 -15.05 -7.28
C MET A 185 13.45 -14.28 -5.97
N ARG A 186 12.59 -14.80 -5.07
CA ARG A 186 12.37 -14.22 -3.74
C ARG A 186 13.61 -14.39 -2.85
N GLN A 187 14.20 -15.58 -2.81
CA GLN A 187 15.45 -15.80 -2.06
C GLN A 187 16.59 -14.93 -2.59
N THR A 188 16.65 -14.72 -3.92
CA THR A 188 17.59 -13.78 -4.53
C THR A 188 17.36 -12.35 -4.01
N ALA A 189 16.10 -11.91 -3.91
CA ALA A 189 15.74 -10.61 -3.35
C ALA A 189 16.16 -10.48 -1.88
N GLU A 190 15.89 -11.49 -1.05
CA GLU A 190 16.30 -11.54 0.36
C GLU A 190 17.83 -11.47 0.50
N ARG A 191 18.57 -12.20 -0.34
CA ARG A 191 20.03 -12.14 -0.39
C ARG A 191 20.54 -10.77 -0.82
N VAL A 192 19.99 -10.20 -1.89
CA VAL A 192 20.39 -8.87 -2.40
C VAL A 192 20.18 -7.80 -1.34
N LEU A 193 19.07 -7.87 -0.59
CA LEU A 193 18.80 -6.91 0.48
C LEU A 193 19.79 -7.07 1.63
N ARG A 194 20.13 -8.31 2.01
CA ARG A 194 21.17 -8.59 3.01
C ARG A 194 22.55 -8.13 2.57
N ASP A 195 22.91 -8.35 1.30
CA ASP A 195 24.18 -7.93 0.70
C ASP A 195 24.28 -6.39 0.63
N ALA A 196 23.18 -5.70 0.33
CA ALA A 196 23.15 -4.25 0.21
C ALA A 196 23.07 -3.53 1.57
N CYS A 197 22.20 -4.00 2.48
CA CYS A 197 21.86 -3.31 3.72
C CYS A 197 22.54 -3.88 4.97
N GLY A 198 23.06 -5.11 4.91
CA GLY A 198 23.60 -5.85 6.04
C GLY A 198 22.58 -6.80 6.68
N ALA A 199 23.03 -7.58 7.67
CA ALA A 199 22.21 -8.62 8.31
C ALA A 199 21.25 -8.10 9.38
N ASN A 200 21.44 -6.87 9.87
CA ASN A 200 20.69 -6.32 10.99
C ASN A 200 19.31 -5.77 10.63
N ILE A 201 19.00 -5.69 9.33
CA ILE A 201 17.72 -5.16 8.85
C ILE A 201 16.62 -6.23 8.90
N LYS A 202 15.51 -5.93 9.57
CA LYS A 202 14.31 -6.76 9.60
C LYS A 202 13.32 -6.26 8.57
N VAL A 203 13.03 -7.12 7.60
CA VAL A 203 12.12 -6.83 6.49
C VAL A 203 11.05 -7.90 6.38
N LYS A 204 9.86 -7.50 5.93
CA LYS A 204 8.75 -8.41 5.63
C LYS A 204 8.35 -8.29 4.16
N PHE A 205 8.57 -9.33 3.39
CA PHE A 205 8.09 -9.43 2.02
C PHE A 205 6.58 -9.67 2.00
N TYR A 206 5.88 -9.00 1.08
CA TYR A 206 4.43 -9.14 0.94
C TYR A 206 4.00 -10.47 0.33
N GLY A 207 4.83 -11.06 -0.52
CA GLY A 207 4.50 -12.30 -1.19
C GLY A 207 5.68 -12.92 -1.94
N ASN A 208 5.41 -14.07 -2.56
CA ASN A 208 6.37 -14.80 -3.41
C ASN A 208 6.36 -14.34 -4.86
N ALA A 209 5.33 -13.61 -5.28
CA ALA A 209 5.19 -13.12 -6.64
C ALA A 209 5.85 -11.74 -6.79
N PRO A 210 6.52 -11.47 -7.91
CA PRO A 210 7.00 -10.12 -8.20
C PRO A 210 5.81 -9.18 -8.48
N ILE A 211 5.93 -7.93 -8.04
CA ILE A 211 4.92 -6.87 -8.26
C ILE A 211 4.99 -6.28 -9.67
N GLY A 212 6.14 -6.41 -10.31
CA GLY A 212 6.39 -5.84 -11.63
C GLY A 212 7.69 -6.36 -12.22
N PHE A 213 7.89 -6.06 -13.49
CA PHE A 213 9.13 -6.40 -14.18
C PHE A 213 9.54 -5.29 -15.13
N TYR A 214 10.85 -5.15 -15.33
CA TYR A 214 11.45 -4.26 -16.30
C TYR A 214 12.45 -5.05 -17.15
N LYS A 215 12.44 -4.83 -18.47
CA LYS A 215 13.34 -5.50 -19.40
C LYS A 215 14.11 -4.47 -20.20
N TYR A 216 15.41 -4.66 -20.32
CA TYR A 216 16.26 -3.84 -21.17
C TYR A 216 17.31 -4.70 -21.88
N LYS A 217 17.76 -4.24 -23.03
CA LYS A 217 18.76 -4.94 -23.85
C LYS A 217 20.13 -4.37 -23.54
N TYR A 218 21.14 -5.23 -23.47
CA TYR A 218 22.51 -4.75 -23.30
C TYR A 218 23.00 -4.07 -24.59
N PRO A 219 23.90 -3.06 -24.48
CA PRO A 219 24.58 -2.51 -25.65
C PRO A 219 25.29 -3.61 -26.44
N LYS A 220 25.33 -3.48 -27.78
CA LYS A 220 25.83 -4.51 -28.70
C LYS A 220 27.19 -5.12 -28.29
N LYS A 221 28.10 -4.29 -27.75
CA LYS A 221 29.42 -4.68 -27.25
C LYS A 221 29.41 -5.77 -26.16
N ILE A 222 28.39 -5.81 -25.31
CA ILE A 222 28.23 -6.78 -24.21
C ILE A 222 27.34 -7.94 -24.66
N CYS A 223 26.39 -7.64 -25.56
CA CYS A 223 25.48 -8.62 -26.18
C CYS A 223 26.24 -9.73 -26.93
N GLU A 224 27.38 -9.37 -27.55
CA GLU A 224 28.26 -10.29 -28.29
C GLU A 224 29.06 -11.24 -27.38
N GLN A 225 29.20 -10.93 -26.08
CA GLN A 225 30.01 -11.70 -25.13
C GLN A 225 29.21 -12.72 -24.30
N GLY A 226 27.87 -12.74 -24.39
CA GLY A 226 27.08 -13.78 -23.70
C GLY A 226 25.57 -13.57 -23.68
N SER A 227 25.08 -12.61 -22.89
CA SER A 227 23.64 -12.43 -22.63
C SER A 227 23.05 -11.29 -23.44
N TYR A 228 21.82 -11.47 -23.94
CA TYR A 228 21.14 -10.51 -24.81
C TYR A 228 20.62 -9.27 -24.07
N GLY A 229 20.30 -9.43 -22.79
CA GLY A 229 19.79 -8.35 -21.93
C GLY A 229 19.42 -8.86 -20.56
N ALA A 230 18.86 -7.97 -19.74
CA ALA A 230 18.41 -8.27 -18.40
C ALA A 230 16.88 -8.14 -18.27
N LYS A 231 16.31 -9.02 -17.45
CA LYS A 231 14.94 -8.92 -16.94
C LYS A 231 15.01 -8.77 -15.42
N ILE A 232 14.60 -7.61 -14.94
CA ILE A 232 14.54 -7.28 -13.52
C ILE A 232 13.11 -7.54 -13.04
N PHE A 233 12.97 -8.33 -11.99
CA PHE A 233 11.71 -8.57 -11.31
C PHE A 233 11.73 -7.85 -9.97
N TYR A 234 10.72 -7.02 -9.72
CA TYR A 234 10.61 -6.24 -8.49
C TYR A 234 9.79 -6.99 -7.46
N PHE A 235 10.26 -7.02 -6.22
CA PHE A 235 9.57 -7.55 -5.06
C PHE A 235 9.31 -6.43 -4.06
N LEU A 236 8.08 -6.36 -3.55
CA LEU A 236 7.73 -5.41 -2.50
C LEU A 236 8.08 -5.98 -1.13
N ALA A 237 8.72 -5.16 -0.31
CA ALA A 237 9.02 -5.48 1.07
C ALA A 237 8.74 -4.28 1.98
N LYS A 238 8.25 -4.56 3.19
CA LYS A 238 8.07 -3.59 4.26
C LYS A 238 9.27 -3.60 5.19
N TYR A 239 9.81 -2.42 5.46
CA TYR A 239 10.76 -2.20 6.54
C TYR A 239 10.03 -2.29 7.89
N ILE A 240 10.54 -3.13 8.79
CA ILE A 240 10.02 -3.26 10.16
C ILE A 240 10.93 -2.52 11.13
N ASP A 241 12.22 -2.87 11.13
CA ASP A 241 13.17 -2.43 12.15
C ASP A 241 14.61 -2.76 11.70
N GLY A 242 15.61 -2.16 12.34
CA GLY A 242 17.03 -2.45 12.12
C GLY A 242 17.79 -1.40 11.29
N ASP A 243 19.10 -1.39 11.47
CA ASP A 243 19.98 -0.39 10.87
C ASP A 243 20.75 -0.93 9.66
N ILE A 244 21.00 -0.03 8.72
CA ILE A 244 21.85 -0.31 7.55
C ILE A 244 23.30 -0.17 8.00
N THR A 245 24.00 -1.30 8.05
CA THR A 245 25.37 -1.38 8.61
C THR A 245 26.46 -1.39 7.54
N ASN A 246 26.10 -1.68 6.29
CA ASN A 246 27.06 -1.68 5.20
C ASN A 246 27.42 -0.25 4.77
N ASN A 247 28.68 -0.02 4.40
CA ASN A 247 29.22 1.24 3.85
C ASN A 247 28.66 1.61 2.44
N VAL A 248 27.47 1.14 2.10
CA VAL A 248 26.78 1.48 0.85
C VAL A 248 26.07 2.82 1.03
N LYS A 249 26.20 3.72 0.06
CA LYS A 249 25.43 4.95 0.06
C LYS A 249 23.96 4.61 -0.23
N TYR A 250 23.10 4.93 0.73
CA TYR A 250 21.66 4.70 0.65
C TYR A 250 20.89 6.00 0.90
N GLN A 251 19.69 6.07 0.34
CA GLN A 251 18.77 7.19 0.50
C GLN A 251 17.35 6.66 0.61
N TRP A 252 16.58 7.22 1.53
CA TRP A 252 15.14 7.01 1.64
C TRP A 252 14.47 8.17 0.94
N LEU A 253 13.73 7.94 -0.14
CA LEU A 253 13.11 8.98 -0.98
C LEU A 253 11.59 8.89 -0.95
N ASP A 254 10.91 10.03 -1.05
CA ASP A 254 9.48 10.06 -1.32
C ASP A 254 9.20 9.92 -2.82
N ASN A 255 7.93 9.83 -3.21
CA ASN A 255 7.56 9.64 -4.62
C ASN A 255 8.09 10.77 -5.52
N GLU A 256 7.95 12.02 -5.10
CA GLU A 256 8.36 13.19 -5.91
C GLU A 256 9.89 13.27 -6.10
N GLU A 257 10.67 12.92 -5.07
CA GLU A 257 12.12 12.84 -5.18
C GLU A 257 12.57 11.60 -5.96
N LEU A 258 11.84 10.49 -5.82
CA LEU A 258 12.10 9.25 -6.54
C LEU A 258 11.99 9.45 -8.06
N GLU A 259 10.97 10.19 -8.49
CA GLU A 259 10.76 10.55 -9.90
C GLU A 259 11.92 11.36 -10.48
N LYS A 260 12.59 12.20 -9.68
CA LYS A 260 13.73 13.03 -10.12
C LYS A 260 15.05 12.26 -10.15
N MET A 261 15.21 11.28 -9.25
CA MET A 261 16.47 10.55 -9.07
C MET A 261 16.59 9.29 -9.95
N LEU A 262 15.47 8.63 -10.24
CA LEU A 262 15.48 7.42 -11.06
C LEU A 262 15.71 7.74 -12.55
N PRO A 263 16.38 6.86 -13.30
CA PRO A 263 16.40 6.93 -14.75
C PRO A 263 14.97 6.83 -15.32
N ASN A 264 14.64 7.66 -16.31
CA ASN A 264 13.30 7.77 -16.91
C ASN A 264 12.67 6.43 -17.31
N GLU A 265 13.46 5.47 -17.80
CA GLU A 265 12.93 4.15 -18.20
C GLU A 265 12.53 3.29 -17.00
N VAL A 266 13.33 3.31 -15.94
CA VAL A 266 13.07 2.58 -14.70
C VAL A 266 11.90 3.24 -13.96
N GLN A 267 11.89 4.57 -13.91
CA GLN A 267 10.80 5.35 -13.31
C GLN A 267 9.44 4.97 -13.91
N LYS A 268 9.32 4.92 -15.25
CA LYS A 268 8.08 4.52 -15.93
C LYS A 268 7.61 3.12 -15.58
N SER A 269 8.54 2.20 -15.29
CA SER A 269 8.19 0.86 -14.86
C SER A 269 7.74 0.86 -13.39
N VAL A 270 8.49 1.54 -12.52
CA VAL A 270 8.21 1.61 -11.08
C VAL A 270 6.88 2.29 -10.79
N SER A 271 6.54 3.37 -11.51
CA SER A 271 5.28 4.08 -11.35
C SER A 271 4.04 3.28 -11.75
N GLN A 272 4.20 2.19 -12.52
CA GLN A 272 3.08 1.32 -12.89
C GLN A 272 2.62 0.40 -11.75
N PHE A 273 3.53 0.02 -10.85
CA PHE A 273 3.25 -0.97 -9.80
C PHE A 273 3.43 -0.44 -8.37
N MET A 274 4.11 0.69 -8.18
CA MET A 274 4.19 1.33 -6.87
C MET A 274 3.01 2.28 -6.69
N LEU A 275 2.23 2.04 -5.63
CA LEU A 275 1.20 2.96 -5.18
C LEU A 275 1.76 3.78 -4.03
N PHE A 276 2.01 5.06 -4.29
CA PHE A 276 2.34 6.02 -3.25
C PHE A 276 1.04 6.71 -2.83
N ILE A 277 0.58 6.39 -1.62
CA ILE A 277 -0.59 6.98 -0.95
C ILE A 277 -0.11 8.08 -0.02
#